data_AF-A0A7W1WW27-F1
#
_entry.id   AF-A0A7W1WW27-F1
#
_cell.length_a   1.000
_cell.length_b   1.000
_cell.length_c   1.000
_cell.angle_alpha   90.00
_cell.angle_beta   90.00
_cell.angle_gamma   90.00
#
_symmetry.space_group_name_H-M   'P 1'
#
loop_
_entity.id
_entity.type
_entity.pdbx_description
1 polymer ?
#
loop_
_entity_poly.entity_id
_entity_poly.type
_entity_poly.pdbx_seq_one_letter_code
_entity_poly.pdbx_strand_id
1 'polypeptide(L)'
;MYEALYLFLATGLVSMSAALSAGALTKLPEDQRPACMASRNALAAVVMAGNLGALTLIGALAYGVRHLDWWIPISCVLVTFPLVHIVVFQRLLGDFKTLVLMLPLVVAAIAALYYYW
;
A
#
# COMPACT_ATOMS: atom_id res chain seq x y z
N MET A 1 1.59 -11.83 -20.84
CA MET A 1 2.80 -11.08 -20.40
C MET A 1 2.43 -9.73 -19.81
N TYR A 2 1.67 -8.87 -20.51
CA TYR A 2 1.28 -7.55 -19.99
C TYR A 2 0.25 -7.58 -18.85
N GLU A 3 -0.64 -8.58 -18.82
CA GLU A 3 -1.65 -8.71 -17.75
C GLU A 3 -1.02 -8.86 -16.37
N ALA A 4 -0.05 -9.77 -16.23
CA ALA A 4 0.69 -9.96 -14.97
C ALA A 4 1.44 -8.70 -14.55
N LEU A 5 1.98 -7.94 -15.52
CA LEU A 5 2.65 -6.66 -15.24
C LEU A 5 1.65 -5.63 -14.70
N TYR A 6 0.49 -5.45 -15.33
CA TYR A 6 -0.52 -4.51 -14.86
C TYR A 6 -1.06 -4.88 -13.49
N LEU A 7 -1.31 -6.18 -13.26
CA LEU A 7 -1.80 -6.67 -11.98
C LEU A 7 -0.76 -6.46 -10.88
N PHE A 8 0.52 -6.75 -11.15
CA PHE A 8 1.62 -6.46 -10.23
C PHE A 8 1.74 -4.97 -9.92
N LEU A 9 1.74 -4.10 -10.94
CA LEU A 9 1.87 -2.66 -10.76
C LEU A 9 0.71 -2.08 -9.95
N ALA A 10 -0.53 -2.48 -10.26
CA ALA A 10 -1.71 -1.99 -9.57
C ALA A 10 -1.75 -2.47 -8.12
N THR A 11 -1.59 -3.77 -7.88
CA THR A 11 -1.64 -4.34 -6.53
C THR A 11 -0.45 -3.88 -5.68
N GLY A 12 0.76 -3.88 -6.24
CA GLY A 12 1.96 -3.41 -5.56
C GLY A 12 1.91 -1.93 -5.18
N LEU A 13 1.46 -1.06 -6.09
CA LEU A 13 1.36 0.38 -5.82
C LEU A 13 0.34 0.68 -4.72
N VAL A 14 -0.84 0.06 -4.79
CA VAL A 14 -1.91 0.23 -3.81
C VAL A 14 -1.46 -0.24 -2.42
N SER A 15 -0.89 -1.45 -2.35
CA SER A 15 -0.40 -2.05 -1.11
C SER A 15 0.73 -1.24 -0.47
N MET A 16 1.70 -0.79 -1.27
CA MET A 16 2.77 0.09 -0.79
C MET A 16 2.22 1.42 -0.27
N SER A 17 1.28 2.03 -1.01
CA SER A 17 0.68 3.31 -0.62
C SER A 17 -0.09 3.21 0.69
N ALA A 18 -0.83 2.12 0.91
CA ALA A 18 -1.52 1.86 2.17
C ALA A 18 -0.51 1.69 3.33
N ALA A 19 0.52 0.87 3.13
CA ALA A 19 1.54 0.60 4.14
C ALA A 19 2.31 1.87 4.54
N LEU A 20 2.75 2.66 3.56
CA LEU A 20 3.46 3.92 3.79
C LEU A 20 2.57 4.96 4.48
N SER A 21 1.32 5.12 4.04
CA SER A 21 0.37 6.08 4.65
C SER A 21 0.09 5.73 6.11
N ALA A 22 -0.20 4.47 6.41
CA ALA A 22 -0.42 4.03 7.79
C ALA A 22 0.84 4.20 8.66
N GLY A 23 2.01 3.94 8.11
CA GLY A 23 3.29 4.16 8.78
C GLY A 23 3.55 5.63 9.08
N ALA A 24 3.25 6.53 8.15
CA ALA A 24 3.38 7.98 8.35
C ALA A 24 2.43 8.47 9.46
N LEU A 25 1.16 8.05 9.42
CA LEU A 25 0.14 8.45 10.40
C LEU A 25 0.44 7.94 11.81
N THR A 26 0.98 6.72 11.93
CA THR A 26 1.34 6.13 13.23
C THR A 26 2.54 6.82 13.87
N LYS A 27 3.43 7.41 13.05
CA LYS A 27 4.61 8.15 13.51
C LYS A 27 4.32 9.60 13.90
N LEU A 28 3.08 10.08 13.70
CA LEU A 28 2.71 11.44 14.10
C LEU A 28 2.71 11.60 15.63
N PRO A 29 3.24 12.74 16.15
CA PRO A 29 3.08 13.15 17.54
C PRO A 29 1.60 13.19 17.96
N GLU A 30 1.30 12.91 19.24
CA GLU A 30 -0.09 12.79 19.72
C GLU A 30 -0.91 14.07 19.51
N ASP A 31 -0.26 15.23 19.59
CA ASP A 31 -0.79 16.57 19.37
C ASP A 31 -1.12 16.87 17.89
N GLN A 32 -0.54 16.12 16.95
CA GLN A 32 -0.74 16.29 15.51
C GLN A 32 -1.60 15.19 14.89
N ARG A 33 -2.09 14.24 15.69
CA ARG A 33 -2.97 13.19 15.20
C ARG A 33 -4.34 13.78 14.85
N PRO A 34 -4.92 13.42 13.69
CA PRO A 34 -6.28 13.83 13.38
C PRO A 34 -7.24 13.27 14.43
N ALA A 35 -8.33 13.99 14.72
CA ALA A 35 -9.27 13.65 15.79
C ALA A 35 -9.83 12.21 15.71
N CYS A 36 -9.96 11.68 14.49
CA CYS A 36 -10.37 10.30 14.25
C CYS A 36 -9.36 9.23 14.72
N MET A 37 -8.10 9.60 14.99
CA MET A 37 -7.02 8.75 15.50
C MET A 37 -6.68 9.01 16.98
N ALA A 38 -7.45 9.84 17.68
CA ALA A 38 -7.21 10.15 19.09
C ALA A 38 -7.47 8.96 20.03
N SER A 39 -8.29 7.99 19.62
CA SER A 39 -8.54 6.78 20.41
C SER A 39 -7.52 5.67 20.11
N ARG A 40 -7.18 4.89 21.13
CA ARG A 40 -6.33 3.69 20.96
C ARG A 40 -6.88 2.71 19.92
N ASN A 41 -8.19 2.54 19.86
CA ASN A 41 -8.83 1.63 18.92
C ASN A 41 -8.65 2.10 17.47
N ALA A 42 -8.76 3.40 17.21
CA ALA A 42 -8.56 3.95 15.89
C ALA A 42 -7.09 3.86 15.45
N LEU A 43 -6.15 4.09 16.36
CA LEU A 43 -4.73 3.91 16.07
C LEU A 43 -4.40 2.44 15.75
N ALA A 44 -4.95 1.50 16.52
CA ALA A 44 -4.83 0.07 16.23
C ALA A 44 -5.41 -0.29 14.86
N ALA A 45 -6.56 0.29 14.48
CA ALA A 45 -7.16 0.07 13.15
C ALA A 45 -6.24 0.55 12.02
N VAL A 46 -5.57 1.70 12.18
CA VAL A 46 -4.61 2.22 11.20
C VAL A 46 -3.38 1.32 11.08
N VAL A 47 -2.85 0.83 12.20
CA VAL A 47 -1.74 -0.14 12.19
C VAL A 47 -2.15 -1.43 11.49
N MET A 48 -3.34 -1.95 11.78
CA MET A 48 -3.88 -3.15 11.13
C MET A 48 -4.06 -2.94 9.63
N ALA A 49 -4.59 -1.79 9.20
CA ALA A 49 -4.71 -1.42 7.79
C ALA A 49 -3.34 -1.37 7.09
N GLY A 50 -2.33 -0.78 7.74
CA GLY A 50 -0.95 -0.74 7.24
C GLY A 50 -0.34 -2.13 7.10
N ASN A 51 -0.51 -2.98 8.11
CA ASN A 51 -0.02 -4.36 8.09
C ASN A 51 -0.69 -5.20 7.00
N LEU A 52 -2.00 -5.01 6.80
CA LEU A 52 -2.72 -5.65 5.70
C LEU A 52 -2.14 -5.21 4.35
N GLY A 53 -1.89 -3.92 4.17
CA GLY A 53 -1.17 -3.38 3.01
C GLY A 53 0.21 -4.03 2.82
N ALA A 54 1.02 -4.13 3.87
CA ALA A 54 2.35 -4.73 3.80
C ALA A 54 2.31 -6.23 3.44
N LEU A 55 1.38 -6.99 4.01
CA LEU A 55 1.20 -8.41 3.69
C LEU A 55 0.75 -8.60 2.23
N THR A 56 -0.18 -7.78 1.75
CA THR A 56 -0.58 -7.80 0.34
C THR A 56 0.56 -7.39 -0.59
N LEU A 57 1.43 -6.46 -0.18
CA LEU A 57 2.62 -6.09 -0.95
C LEU A 57 3.60 -7.26 -1.08
N ILE A 58 3.80 -8.03 -0.01
CA ILE A 58 4.60 -9.27 -0.07
C ILE A 58 3.97 -10.26 -1.06
N GLY A 59 2.63 -10.41 -1.02
CA GLY A 59 1.90 -11.22 -1.99
C GLY A 59 2.09 -10.74 -3.44
N ALA A 60 1.97 -9.43 -3.68
CA ALA A 60 2.20 -8.82 -4.99
C ALA A 60 3.64 -9.03 -5.46
N LEU A 61 4.63 -8.90 -4.56
CA LEU A 61 6.03 -9.15 -4.88
C LEU A 61 6.27 -10.62 -5.25
N ALA A 62 5.72 -11.56 -4.50
CA ALA A 62 5.82 -12.98 -4.82
C ALA A 62 5.17 -13.30 -6.17
N TYR A 63 4.00 -12.73 -6.47
CA TYR A 63 3.36 -12.82 -7.77
C TYR A 63 4.25 -12.25 -8.90
N GLY A 64 4.83 -11.06 -8.68
CA GLY A 64 5.72 -10.40 -9.62
C GLY A 64 6.98 -11.21 -9.91
N VAL A 65 7.64 -11.76 -8.88
CA VAL A 65 8.85 -12.59 -9.04
C VAL A 65 8.55 -13.89 -9.80
N ARG A 66 7.33 -14.43 -9.66
CA ARG A 66 6.91 -15.65 -10.36
C ARG A 66 6.63 -15.43 -11.85
N HIS A 67 6.12 -14.26 -12.24
CA HIS A 67 5.61 -14.01 -13.60
C HIS A 67 6.41 -12.99 -14.40
N LEU A 68 7.29 -12.23 -13.76
CA LEU A 68 8.11 -11.17 -14.36
C LEU A 68 9.58 -11.43 -14.06
N ASP A 69 10.46 -10.78 -14.82
CA ASP A 69 11.89 -10.80 -14.50
C ASP A 69 12.13 -10.15 -13.13
N TRP A 70 12.90 -10.84 -12.28
CA TRP A 70 13.16 -10.48 -10.89
C TRP A 70 13.60 -9.03 -10.64
N TRP A 71 14.29 -8.41 -11.59
CA TRP A 71 14.72 -7.01 -11.48
C TRP A 71 13.55 -6.02 -11.55
N ILE A 72 12.44 -6.36 -12.22
CA ILE A 72 11.27 -5.49 -12.37
C ILE A 72 10.57 -5.30 -11.02
N PRO A 73 10.13 -6.36 -10.29
CA PRO A 73 9.50 -6.17 -8.98
C PRO A 73 10.39 -5.46 -7.96
N ILE A 74 11.70 -5.77 -7.96
CA ILE A 74 12.66 -5.15 -7.06
C ILE A 74 12.77 -3.64 -7.33
N SER A 75 12.96 -3.25 -8.59
CA SER A 75 13.02 -1.83 -8.96
C SER A 75 11.73 -1.09 -8.61
N CYS A 76 10.57 -1.73 -8.78
CA CYS A 76 9.28 -1.12 -8.48
C CYS A 76 9.08 -0.90 -6.98
N VAL A 77 9.39 -1.89 -6.14
CA VAL A 77 9.22 -1.78 -4.69
C VAL A 77 10.18 -0.76 -4.08
N LEU A 78 11.41 -0.67 -4.59
CA LEU A 78 12.43 0.22 -4.04
C LEU A 78 12.34 1.65 -4.57
N VAL A 79 11.94 1.83 -5.83
CA VAL A 79 12.00 3.14 -6.49
C VAL A 79 10.62 3.60 -6.92
N THR A 80 9.96 2.84 -7.81
CA THR A 80 8.76 3.32 -8.49
C THR A 80 7.57 3.53 -7.55
N PHE A 81 7.21 2.54 -6.74
CA PHE A 81 6.03 2.63 -5.85
C PHE A 81 6.20 3.70 -4.77
N PRO A 82 7.34 3.79 -4.03
CA PRO A 82 7.54 4.88 -3.08
C PRO A 82 7.50 6.25 -3.77
N LEU A 83 8.15 6.39 -4.93
CA LEU A 83 8.19 7.65 -5.66
C LEU A 83 6.79 8.09 -6.10
N VAL A 84 6.03 7.18 -6.72
CA VAL A 84 4.65 7.46 -7.14
C VAL A 84 3.78 7.78 -5.93
N HIS A 85 3.93 7.05 -4.82
CA HIS A 85 3.21 7.35 -3.59
C HIS A 85 3.47 8.77 -3.08
N ILE A 86 4.74 9.16 -2.96
CA ILE A 86 5.12 10.48 -2.45
C ILE A 86 4.67 11.59 -3.39
N VAL A 87 4.96 11.44 -4.69
CA VAL A 87 4.72 12.50 -5.70
C VAL A 87 3.24 12.68 -5.99
N VAL A 88 2.47 11.58 -6.04
CA VAL A 88 1.06 11.60 -6.43
C VAL A 88 0.18 11.58 -5.19
N PHE A 89 0.14 10.49 -4.44
CA PHE A 89 -0.89 10.30 -3.41
C PHE A 89 -0.65 11.17 -2.19
N GLN A 90 0.57 11.17 -1.66
CA GLN A 90 0.90 11.93 -0.46
C GLN A 90 0.73 13.44 -0.68
N ARG A 91 1.21 13.98 -1.82
CA ARG A 91 1.05 15.41 -2.14
C ARG A 91 -0.39 15.82 -2.45
N LEU A 92 -1.16 14.99 -3.15
CA LEU A 92 -2.51 15.37 -3.58
C LEU A 92 -3.56 15.17 -2.48
N LEU A 93 -3.46 14.10 -1.70
CA LEU A 93 -4.51 13.67 -0.77
C LEU A 93 -4.07 13.76 0.70
N GLY A 94 -2.77 13.71 0.97
CA GLY A 94 -2.23 13.51 2.33
C GLY A 94 -2.38 12.05 2.80
N ASP A 95 -1.72 11.71 3.90
CA ASP A 95 -1.58 10.31 4.35
C ASP A 95 -2.94 9.70 4.77
N PHE A 96 -3.77 10.45 5.49
CA PHE A 96 -5.05 9.91 6.00
C PHE A 96 -6.03 9.55 4.89
N LYS A 97 -6.26 10.48 3.95
CA LYS A 97 -7.17 10.23 2.82
C LYS A 97 -6.62 9.15 1.89
N THR A 98 -5.30 9.12 1.70
CA THR A 98 -4.65 8.05 0.93
C THR A 98 -4.90 6.69 1.57
N LEU A 99 -4.72 6.56 2.89
CA LEU A 99 -4.99 5.30 3.58
C LEU A 99 -6.45 4.85 3.41
N VAL A 100 -7.41 5.75 3.61
CA VAL A 100 -8.84 5.46 3.47
C VAL A 100 -9.20 5.03 2.05
N LEU A 101 -8.61 5.66 1.03
CA LEU A 101 -8.81 5.28 -0.37
C LEU A 101 -8.15 3.95 -0.72
N MET A 102 -6.92 3.74 -0.25
CA MET A 102 -6.13 2.55 -0.60
C MET A 102 -6.63 1.30 0.11
N LEU A 103 -7.21 1.40 1.31
CA LEU A 103 -7.68 0.23 2.06
C LEU A 103 -8.67 -0.67 1.31
N PRO A 104 -9.79 -0.17 0.74
CA PRO A 104 -10.69 -1.01 -0.06
C PRO A 104 -10.00 -1.53 -1.33
N LEU A 105 -9.08 -0.75 -1.91
CA LEU A 105 -8.29 -1.19 -3.06
C LEU A 105 -7.32 -2.31 -2.69
N VAL A 106 -6.77 -2.33 -1.46
CA VAL A 106 -5.95 -3.44 -0.98
C VAL A 106 -6.80 -4.70 -0.85
N VAL A 107 -8.02 -4.60 -0.34
CA VAL A 107 -8.93 -5.75 -0.29
C VAL A 107 -9.24 -6.28 -1.69
N ALA A 108 -9.50 -5.39 -2.65
CA ALA A 108 -9.65 -5.77 -4.06
C ALA A 108 -8.36 -6.39 -4.64
N ALA A 109 -7.19 -5.86 -4.28
CA ALA A 109 -5.90 -6.40 -4.68
C ALA A 109 -5.65 -7.81 -4.14
N ILE A 110 -6.06 -8.10 -2.90
CA ILE A 110 -6.00 -9.46 -2.33
C ILE A 110 -6.85 -10.41 -3.17
N ALA A 111 -8.10 -10.04 -3.47
CA ALA A 111 -8.99 -10.87 -4.27
C ALA A 111 -8.45 -11.09 -5.70
N ALA A 112 -7.92 -10.03 -6.32
CA ALA A 112 -7.31 -10.11 -7.65
C ALA A 112 -6.06 -11.02 -7.64
N LEU A 113 -5.15 -10.83 -6.69
CA LEU A 113 -3.96 -11.68 -6.56
C LEU A 113 -4.35 -13.14 -6.34
N TYR A 114 -5.35 -13.42 -5.50
CA TYR A 114 -5.82 -14.79 -5.27
C TYR A 114 -6.41 -15.45 -6.53
N TYR A 115 -7.19 -14.70 -7.31
CA TYR A 115 -7.85 -15.24 -8.51
C TYR A 115 -6.86 -15.46 -9.66
N TYR A 116 -5.89 -14.56 -9.84
CA TYR A 116 -4.95 -14.58 -10.96
C TYR A 116 -3.59 -15.21 -10.61
N TRP A 117 -3.47 -15.85 -9.43
CA TRP A 117 -2.23 -16.38 -8.87
C TRP A 117 -1.52 -17.44 -9.72
#